data_AF-A0A3P9MHT3-F1
#
_entry.id   AF-A0A3P9MHT3-F1
#
_cell.length_a   1.000
_cell.length_b   1.000
_cell.length_c   1.000
_cell.angle_alpha   90.00
_cell.angle_beta   90.00
_cell.angle_gamma   90.00
#
_symmetry.space_group_name_H-M   'P 1'
#
loop_
_entity.id
_entity.type
_entity.pdbx_description
1 polymer ?
#
loop_
_entity_poly.entity_id
_entity_poly.type
_entity_poly.pdbx_seq_one_letter_code
_entity_poly.pdbx_strand_id
1 'polypeptide(L)'
;MDETVRPLRIPPQMRNYAEKHELTHLAQGLVSNLLIDQPDDPISYLIDLLQGSSLDTPRVMVLGPPAVGKYTLCKRLSAELQAVHVTTESLLQGQSELSALREKDLPSELLVQILQQRLKEVDCLKKGWVLQGIPKTRLQALNLQQVGVLPKHVVMLEAPDDVLLERNQGRMVDPQTKDTYHQILNWPSDDTIAGRLQKGRSLSNEQLSEELQHHSCEVSGLRSAYQHVLKVISGDQSHADIYQQALAFVQTRHRSRPQRIVLLGPPGSGKSLQAQLLAEKYKMVDVSCGRLLRSIAAGGSALGEDIQLYLDGGLPVPDSKVLQVLEERLSQEDCSSRGWVLHGFPKNLLQARSLQESQHEPNRVFFLEATDEVCLERITLQATDPVSGQRFHAVSNPAPTSEFHSRLQTRPQDGTEEVLRRLREYRELSDALKSVYPDAAHVDADPQPRSVFEALQSRLTTN
;
A
#
# COMPACT_ATOMS: atom_id res chain seq x y z
N MET A 1 40.78 -7.02 21.99
CA MET A 1 39.60 -6.23 21.60
C MET A 1 38.42 -7.16 21.76
N ASP A 2 37.50 -6.81 22.64
CA ASP A 2 36.38 -7.65 23.05
C ASP A 2 35.45 -7.92 21.85
N GLU A 3 35.32 -9.19 21.43
CA GLU A 3 34.50 -9.58 20.27
C GLU A 3 33.01 -9.29 20.50
N THR A 4 32.60 -9.08 21.75
CA THR A 4 31.21 -8.76 22.14
C THR A 4 30.79 -7.31 21.83
N VAL A 5 31.74 -6.42 21.51
CA VAL A 5 31.49 -4.99 21.24
C VAL A 5 31.36 -4.70 19.74
N ARG A 6 31.65 -5.68 18.86
CA ARG A 6 31.40 -5.49 17.43
C ARG A 6 29.90 -5.49 17.19
N PRO A 7 29.32 -4.42 16.60
CA PRO A 7 27.92 -4.46 16.20
C PRO A 7 27.73 -5.65 15.28
N LEU A 8 26.71 -6.48 15.55
CA LEU A 8 26.33 -7.60 14.69
C LEU A 8 26.05 -7.05 13.29
N ARG A 9 27.05 -7.13 12.40
CA ARG A 9 26.89 -6.77 11.00
C ARG A 9 26.19 -7.95 10.33
N ILE A 10 24.86 -7.88 10.25
CA ILE A 10 24.09 -8.79 9.41
C ILE A 10 24.63 -8.62 7.98
N PRO A 11 25.26 -9.64 7.38
CA PRO A 11 25.74 -9.56 6.01
C PRO A 11 24.55 -9.25 5.09
N PRO A 12 24.69 -8.31 4.14
CA PRO A 12 23.56 -7.90 3.31
C PRO A 12 23.02 -9.07 2.44
N GLN A 13 23.81 -10.12 2.20
CA GLN A 13 23.38 -11.38 1.59
C GLN A 13 22.27 -12.10 2.39
N MET A 14 22.29 -12.00 3.73
CA MET A 14 21.25 -12.60 4.58
C MET A 14 19.90 -11.93 4.38
N ARG A 15 19.87 -10.63 4.06
CA ARG A 15 18.63 -9.89 3.78
C ARG A 15 17.98 -10.39 2.49
N ASN A 16 18.77 -10.62 1.45
CA ASN A 16 18.27 -11.18 0.19
C ASN A 16 17.72 -12.59 0.36
N TYR A 17 18.38 -13.43 1.15
CA TYR A 17 17.87 -14.75 1.49
C TYR A 17 16.54 -14.65 2.26
N ALA A 18 16.48 -13.79 3.28
CA ALA A 18 15.27 -13.56 4.06
C ALA A 18 14.11 -13.04 3.22
N GLU A 19 14.38 -12.13 2.27
CA GLU A 19 13.37 -11.66 1.34
C GLU A 19 12.95 -12.76 0.36
N LYS A 20 13.89 -13.42 -0.33
CA LYS A 20 13.62 -14.48 -1.31
C LYS A 20 12.74 -15.59 -0.74
N HIS A 21 12.96 -15.96 0.53
CA HIS A 21 12.23 -17.02 1.21
C HIS A 21 11.12 -16.50 2.14
N GLU A 22 10.76 -15.21 2.07
CA GLU A 22 9.72 -14.59 2.88
C GLU A 22 9.91 -14.77 4.41
N LEU A 23 11.15 -14.95 4.86
CA LEU A 23 11.49 -15.26 6.25
C LEU A 23 11.15 -14.12 7.19
N THR A 24 11.16 -12.87 6.73
CA THR A 24 10.74 -11.74 7.57
C THR A 24 9.26 -11.82 7.91
N HIS A 25 8.42 -12.21 6.94
CA HIS A 25 6.99 -12.40 7.17
C HIS A 25 6.73 -13.63 8.05
N LEU A 26 7.45 -14.72 7.78
CA LEU A 26 7.43 -15.93 8.60
C LEU A 26 7.79 -15.60 10.06
N ALA A 27 8.94 -14.97 10.29
CA ALA A 27 9.43 -14.61 11.62
C ALA A 27 8.47 -13.65 12.33
N GLN A 28 7.94 -12.64 11.63
CA GLN A 28 6.93 -11.74 12.20
C GLN A 28 5.68 -12.51 12.61
N GLY A 29 5.20 -13.43 11.78
CA GLY A 29 4.04 -14.29 12.08
C GLY A 29 4.30 -15.18 13.30
N LEU A 30 5.45 -15.86 13.35
CA LEU A 30 5.85 -16.72 14.46
C LEU A 30 5.94 -15.95 15.79
N VAL A 31 6.68 -14.83 15.79
CA VAL A 31 6.84 -14.00 17.01
C VAL A 31 5.50 -13.40 17.44
N SER A 32 4.69 -12.94 16.48
CA SER A 32 3.38 -12.36 16.79
C SER A 32 2.45 -13.39 17.43
N ASN A 33 2.35 -14.60 16.87
CA ASN A 33 1.52 -15.66 17.45
C ASN A 33 2.05 -16.11 18.83
N LEU A 34 3.36 -16.18 19.04
CA LEU A 34 3.95 -16.52 20.33
C LEU A 34 3.65 -15.47 21.41
N LEU A 35 3.70 -14.18 21.06
CA LEU A 35 3.34 -13.09 21.98
C LEU A 35 1.84 -13.04 22.30
N ILE A 36 0.99 -13.44 21.36
CA ILE A 36 -0.47 -13.46 21.51
C ILE A 36 -0.90 -14.66 22.34
N ASP A 37 -0.44 -15.87 22.00
CA ASP A 37 -0.95 -17.11 22.60
C ASP A 37 -0.23 -17.48 23.91
N GLN A 38 0.99 -16.99 24.11
CA GLN A 38 1.80 -17.19 25.33
C GLN A 38 1.81 -18.65 25.82
N PRO A 39 2.20 -19.63 24.97
CA PRO A 39 2.19 -21.04 25.33
C PRO A 39 3.23 -21.37 26.39
N ASP A 40 2.94 -22.39 27.22
CA ASP A 40 3.88 -22.88 28.26
C ASP A 40 5.20 -23.42 27.67
N ASP A 41 5.13 -24.06 26.50
CA ASP A 41 6.30 -24.49 25.71
C ASP A 41 6.34 -23.76 24.35
N PRO A 42 7.08 -22.65 24.25
CA PRO A 42 7.15 -21.86 23.03
C PRO A 42 7.80 -22.58 21.86
N ILE A 43 8.75 -23.50 22.09
CA ILE A 43 9.49 -24.14 20.99
C ILE A 43 8.61 -25.16 20.29
N SER A 44 7.95 -26.04 21.04
CA SER A 44 7.03 -27.03 20.48
C SER A 44 5.88 -26.36 19.73
N TYR A 45 5.33 -25.27 20.29
CA TYR A 45 4.28 -24.48 19.64
C TYR A 45 4.74 -23.89 18.29
N LEU A 46 5.97 -23.37 18.19
CA LEU A 46 6.52 -22.86 16.93
C LEU A 46 6.72 -23.97 15.89
N ILE A 47 7.14 -25.16 16.31
CA ILE A 47 7.28 -26.32 15.41
C ILE A 47 5.91 -26.69 14.84
N ASP A 48 4.89 -26.78 15.67
CA ASP A 48 3.52 -27.09 15.25
C ASP A 48 2.96 -26.02 14.29
N LEU A 49 3.20 -24.74 14.57
CA LEU A 49 2.85 -23.63 13.67
C LEU A 49 3.51 -23.75 12.30
N LEU A 50 4.80 -24.08 12.26
CA LEU A 50 5.55 -24.25 11.02
C LEU A 50 5.07 -25.46 10.22
N GLN A 51 4.64 -26.52 10.89
CA GLN A 51 4.09 -27.73 10.25
C GLN A 51 2.62 -27.56 9.82
N GLY A 52 1.87 -26.66 10.47
CA GLY A 52 0.41 -26.56 10.38
C GLY A 52 -0.17 -25.72 9.23
N SER A 53 0.64 -25.18 8.31
CA SER A 53 0.21 -24.32 7.17
C SER A 53 -0.62 -23.07 7.55
N SER A 54 -0.74 -22.72 8.83
CA SER A 54 -1.73 -21.76 9.35
C SER A 54 -1.26 -20.29 9.40
N LEU A 55 -0.01 -20.02 9.03
CA LEU A 55 0.61 -18.69 9.19
C LEU A 55 -0.02 -17.61 8.30
N ASP A 56 -0.59 -17.99 7.15
CA ASP A 56 -1.21 -17.05 6.20
C ASP A 56 -2.74 -17.09 6.20
N THR A 57 -3.35 -17.37 7.35
CA THR A 57 -4.80 -17.30 7.47
C THR A 57 -5.32 -15.85 7.42
N PRO A 58 -6.47 -15.60 6.78
CA PRO A 58 -7.12 -14.29 6.74
C PRO A 58 -7.70 -13.93 8.12
N ARG A 59 -7.46 -12.71 8.58
CA ARG A 59 -8.04 -12.15 9.82
C ARG A 59 -8.64 -10.79 9.48
N VAL A 60 -9.90 -10.78 9.07
CA VAL A 60 -10.52 -9.61 8.44
C VAL A 60 -11.66 -9.10 9.30
N MET A 61 -11.73 -7.79 9.52
CA MET A 61 -12.91 -7.13 10.09
C MET A 61 -13.61 -6.30 9.02
N VAL A 62 -14.94 -6.37 8.96
CA VAL A 62 -15.75 -5.50 8.09
C VAL A 62 -16.67 -4.65 8.96
N LEU A 63 -16.40 -3.36 8.97
CA LEU A 63 -17.05 -2.34 9.76
C LEU A 63 -17.84 -1.36 8.87
N GLY A 64 -18.70 -0.56 9.48
CA GLY A 64 -19.51 0.44 8.78
C GLY A 64 -20.88 0.62 9.43
N PRO A 65 -21.68 1.57 8.94
CA PRO A 65 -22.99 1.87 9.49
C PRO A 65 -23.98 0.71 9.28
N PRO A 66 -25.14 0.72 9.96
CA PRO A 66 -26.26 -0.17 9.61
C PRO A 66 -26.68 0.01 8.14
N ALA A 67 -27.33 -1.02 7.57
CA ALA A 67 -27.85 -1.05 6.18
C ALA A 67 -26.84 -0.88 5.03
N VAL A 68 -25.54 -0.67 5.28
CA VAL A 68 -24.52 -0.45 4.22
C VAL A 68 -24.16 -1.71 3.40
N GLY A 69 -24.63 -2.89 3.80
CA GLY A 69 -24.38 -4.15 3.07
C GLY A 69 -23.24 -5.03 3.62
N LYS A 70 -22.82 -4.82 4.87
CA LYS A 70 -21.75 -5.60 5.55
C LYS A 70 -21.92 -7.11 5.40
N TYR A 71 -23.13 -7.63 5.62
CA TYR A 71 -23.41 -9.07 5.55
C TYR A 71 -23.11 -9.66 4.16
N THR A 72 -23.62 -9.04 3.09
CA THR A 72 -23.39 -9.49 1.72
C THR A 72 -21.91 -9.51 1.38
N LEU A 73 -21.18 -8.48 1.81
CA LEU A 73 -19.73 -8.40 1.62
C LEU A 73 -18.99 -9.51 2.39
N CYS A 74 -19.29 -9.69 3.68
CA CYS A 74 -18.64 -10.70 4.51
C CYS A 74 -18.93 -12.12 4.02
N LYS A 75 -20.17 -12.42 3.63
CA LYS A 75 -20.56 -13.72 3.07
C LYS A 75 -19.78 -14.06 1.80
N ARG A 76 -19.62 -13.09 0.88
CA ARG A 76 -18.80 -13.29 -0.33
C ARG A 76 -17.31 -13.43 -0.01
N LEU A 77 -16.76 -12.55 0.84
CA LEU A 77 -15.35 -12.59 1.22
C LEU A 77 -14.99 -13.89 1.95
N SER A 78 -15.81 -14.34 2.90
CA SER A 78 -15.59 -15.61 3.61
C SER A 78 -15.60 -16.81 2.68
N ALA A 79 -16.50 -16.85 1.69
CA ALA A 79 -16.52 -17.92 0.69
C ALA A 79 -15.26 -17.93 -0.17
N GLU A 80 -14.83 -16.77 -0.68
CA GLU A 80 -13.64 -16.62 -1.54
C GLU A 80 -12.35 -16.95 -0.78
N LEU A 81 -12.23 -16.48 0.46
CA LEU A 81 -11.05 -16.70 1.31
C LEU A 81 -11.07 -18.04 2.04
N GLN A 82 -12.14 -18.82 1.87
CA GLN A 82 -12.42 -20.06 2.62
C GLN A 82 -12.36 -19.88 4.14
N ALA A 83 -12.68 -18.67 4.63
CA ALA A 83 -12.57 -18.26 6.02
C ALA A 83 -13.90 -18.43 6.77
N VAL A 84 -13.84 -18.53 8.10
CA VAL A 84 -15.03 -18.62 8.93
C VAL A 84 -15.73 -17.26 8.98
N HIS A 85 -17.01 -17.21 8.62
CA HIS A 85 -17.83 -16.00 8.77
C HIS A 85 -18.35 -15.88 10.20
N VAL A 86 -17.84 -14.92 10.96
CA VAL A 86 -18.22 -14.70 12.37
C VAL A 86 -19.17 -13.52 12.46
N THR A 87 -20.40 -13.80 12.89
CA THR A 87 -21.46 -12.80 13.12
C THR A 87 -21.89 -12.85 14.58
N THR A 88 -22.47 -11.75 15.08
CA THR A 88 -23.03 -11.73 16.44
C THR A 88 -24.09 -12.81 16.64
N GLU A 89 -24.92 -13.07 15.61
CA GLU A 89 -25.92 -14.15 15.66
C GLU A 89 -25.27 -15.54 15.80
N SER A 90 -24.18 -15.79 15.06
CA SER A 90 -23.44 -17.06 15.15
C SER A 90 -22.76 -17.24 16.52
N LEU A 91 -22.36 -16.15 17.18
CA LEU A 91 -21.76 -16.20 18.52
C LEU A 91 -22.81 -16.55 19.59
N LEU A 92 -24.02 -16.01 19.47
CA LEU A 92 -25.09 -16.20 20.45
C LEU A 92 -25.81 -17.54 20.31
N GLN A 93 -25.83 -18.15 19.11
CA GLN A 93 -26.47 -19.45 18.87
C GLN A 93 -25.82 -20.61 19.67
N GLY A 94 -24.55 -20.49 20.05
CA GLY A 94 -23.84 -21.50 20.84
C GLY A 94 -24.14 -21.47 22.35
N GLN A 95 -24.83 -20.45 22.85
CA GLN A 95 -25.06 -20.26 24.29
C GLN A 95 -26.57 -20.12 24.56
N SER A 96 -27.19 -21.23 25.00
CA SER A 96 -28.64 -21.36 25.17
C SER A 96 -29.26 -20.28 26.05
N GLU A 97 -28.53 -19.77 27.05
CA GLU A 97 -29.01 -18.72 27.99
C GLU A 97 -28.92 -17.29 27.42
N LEU A 98 -28.05 -17.04 26.44
CA LEU A 98 -27.75 -15.69 25.92
C LEU A 98 -28.39 -15.42 24.55
N SER A 99 -28.97 -16.45 23.93
CA SER A 99 -29.70 -16.37 22.65
C SER A 99 -30.88 -15.38 22.65
N ALA A 100 -31.39 -15.01 23.83
CA ALA A 100 -32.50 -14.07 24.01
C ALA A 100 -32.05 -12.59 24.15
N LEU A 101 -30.78 -12.31 24.41
CA LEU A 101 -30.27 -10.94 24.58
C LEU A 101 -29.95 -10.31 23.22
N ARG A 102 -30.30 -9.03 23.05
CA ARG A 102 -29.84 -8.25 21.90
C ARG A 102 -28.38 -7.88 22.11
N GLU A 103 -27.63 -7.77 21.02
CA GLU A 103 -26.22 -7.37 21.05
C GLU A 103 -25.96 -6.05 21.80
N LYS A 104 -26.92 -5.11 21.77
CA LYS A 104 -26.83 -3.82 22.47
C LYS A 104 -26.86 -3.98 24.00
N ASP A 105 -27.38 -5.09 24.50
CA ASP A 105 -27.54 -5.36 25.93
C ASP A 105 -26.38 -6.20 26.49
N LEU A 106 -25.43 -6.64 25.65
CA LEU A 106 -24.25 -7.36 26.10
C LEU A 106 -23.15 -6.40 26.60
N PRO A 107 -22.63 -6.60 27.82
CA PRO A 107 -21.42 -5.94 28.27
C PRO A 107 -20.27 -6.18 27.29
N SER A 108 -19.48 -5.14 27.01
CA SER A 108 -18.37 -5.21 26.05
C SER A 108 -17.35 -6.28 26.44
N GLU A 109 -17.12 -6.51 27.73
CA GLU A 109 -16.23 -7.54 28.27
C GLU A 109 -16.71 -8.95 27.93
N LEU A 110 -18.01 -9.22 28.12
CA LEU A 110 -18.61 -10.52 27.83
C LEU A 110 -18.56 -10.82 26.32
N LEU A 111 -18.88 -9.83 25.48
CA LEU A 111 -18.79 -9.98 24.02
C LEU A 111 -17.37 -10.34 23.59
N VAL A 112 -16.36 -9.68 24.16
CA VAL A 112 -14.94 -9.92 23.88
C VAL A 112 -14.54 -11.34 24.31
N GLN A 113 -15.00 -11.81 25.48
CA GLN A 113 -14.73 -13.17 25.95
C GLN A 113 -15.34 -14.24 25.02
N ILE A 114 -16.61 -14.09 24.65
CA ILE A 114 -17.30 -15.03 23.75
C ILE A 114 -16.60 -15.04 22.39
N LEU A 115 -16.24 -13.87 21.87
CA LEU A 115 -15.53 -13.77 20.60
C LEU A 115 -14.15 -14.44 20.69
N GLN A 116 -13.40 -14.19 21.76
CA GLN A 116 -12.08 -14.79 21.95
C GLN A 116 -12.16 -16.32 21.98
N GLN A 117 -13.16 -16.89 22.66
CA GLN A 117 -13.38 -18.33 22.68
C GLN A 117 -13.67 -18.86 21.28
N ARG A 118 -14.58 -18.21 20.53
CA ARG A 118 -14.93 -18.62 19.17
C ARG A 118 -13.74 -18.58 18.21
N LEU A 119 -12.90 -17.54 18.31
CA LEU A 119 -11.75 -17.35 17.42
C LEU A 119 -10.60 -18.31 17.72
N LYS A 120 -10.56 -18.92 18.92
CA LYS A 120 -9.59 -19.95 19.30
C LYS A 120 -9.97 -21.37 18.84
N GLU A 121 -11.16 -21.55 18.26
CA GLU A 121 -11.56 -22.85 17.71
C GLU A 121 -10.70 -23.26 16.50
N VAL A 122 -10.55 -24.57 16.31
CA VAL A 122 -9.65 -25.16 15.31
C VAL A 122 -9.99 -24.72 13.88
N ASP A 123 -11.26 -24.49 13.57
CA ASP A 123 -11.70 -24.03 12.26
C ASP A 123 -11.21 -22.59 11.98
N CYS A 124 -11.38 -21.67 12.93
CA CYS A 124 -10.89 -20.30 12.86
C CYS A 124 -9.37 -20.22 12.83
N LEU A 125 -8.67 -21.07 13.58
CA LEU A 125 -7.20 -21.12 13.57
C LEU A 125 -6.64 -21.62 12.23
N LYS A 126 -7.29 -22.59 11.59
CA LYS A 126 -6.83 -23.17 10.31
C LYS A 126 -7.27 -22.39 9.08
N LYS A 127 -8.47 -21.82 9.08
CA LYS A 127 -9.08 -21.16 7.93
C LYS A 127 -9.05 -19.64 8.02
N GLY A 128 -8.77 -19.09 9.19
CA GLY A 128 -8.95 -17.68 9.47
C GLY A 128 -10.43 -17.31 9.65
N TRP A 129 -10.69 -16.02 9.78
CA TRP A 129 -12.00 -15.49 10.10
C TRP A 129 -12.28 -14.14 9.42
N VAL A 130 -13.55 -13.92 9.11
CA VAL A 130 -14.13 -12.65 8.67
C VAL A 130 -15.16 -12.23 9.71
N LEU A 131 -14.85 -11.18 10.45
CA LEU A 131 -15.68 -10.67 11.54
C LEU A 131 -16.59 -9.56 11.04
N GLN A 132 -17.90 -9.77 11.15
CA GLN A 132 -18.92 -8.86 10.67
C GLN A 132 -19.36 -7.88 11.78
N GLY A 133 -19.09 -6.59 11.60
CA GLY A 133 -19.72 -5.51 12.37
C GLY A 133 -19.31 -5.39 13.84
N ILE A 134 -18.28 -6.12 14.26
CA ILE A 134 -17.62 -6.02 15.57
C ILE A 134 -16.17 -5.60 15.31
N PRO A 135 -15.60 -4.64 16.05
CA PRO A 135 -16.20 -3.84 17.13
C PRO A 135 -17.12 -2.71 16.62
N LYS A 136 -18.08 -2.30 17.47
CA LYS A 136 -18.96 -1.14 17.24
C LYS A 136 -18.49 0.13 17.95
N THR A 137 -17.72 -0.01 19.03
CA THR A 137 -17.20 1.11 19.82
C THR A 137 -15.68 1.08 19.90
N ARG A 138 -15.08 2.23 20.20
CA ARG A 138 -13.63 2.31 20.47
C ARG A 138 -13.23 1.43 21.66
N LEU A 139 -14.06 1.37 22.70
CA LEU A 139 -13.80 0.53 23.87
C LEU A 139 -13.73 -0.95 23.50
N GLN A 140 -14.66 -1.45 22.70
CA GLN A 140 -14.62 -2.83 22.19
C GLN A 140 -13.36 -3.07 21.36
N ALA A 141 -12.96 -2.12 20.51
CA ALA A 141 -11.73 -2.25 19.72
C ALA A 141 -10.49 -2.39 20.62
N LEU A 142 -10.36 -1.56 21.66
CA LEU A 142 -9.24 -1.63 22.59
C LEU A 142 -9.23 -2.95 23.37
N ASN A 143 -10.38 -3.41 23.85
CA ASN A 143 -10.48 -4.67 24.59
C ASN A 143 -10.12 -5.87 23.69
N LEU A 144 -10.56 -5.87 22.43
CA LEU A 144 -10.18 -6.91 21.45
C LEU A 144 -8.66 -6.94 21.22
N GLN A 145 -8.03 -5.77 21.08
CA GLN A 145 -6.58 -5.67 20.91
C GLN A 145 -5.84 -6.19 22.16
N GLN A 146 -6.32 -5.87 23.37
CA GLN A 146 -5.73 -6.33 24.62
C GLN A 146 -5.76 -7.85 24.77
N VAL A 147 -6.83 -8.51 24.30
CA VAL A 147 -6.95 -9.98 24.35
C VAL A 147 -6.29 -10.69 23.15
N GLY A 148 -5.58 -9.95 22.30
CA GLY A 148 -4.82 -10.50 21.17
C GLY A 148 -5.63 -10.73 19.88
N VAL A 149 -6.87 -10.24 19.80
CA VAL A 149 -7.68 -10.30 18.57
C VAL A 149 -7.26 -9.16 17.64
N LEU A 150 -6.24 -9.44 16.82
CA LEU A 150 -5.65 -8.47 15.90
C LEU A 150 -5.97 -8.83 14.44
N PRO A 151 -6.73 -7.99 13.71
CA PRO A 151 -6.98 -8.20 12.28
C PRO A 151 -5.75 -7.86 11.44
N LYS A 152 -5.55 -8.60 10.34
CA LYS A 152 -4.61 -8.23 9.27
C LYS A 152 -5.17 -7.12 8.38
N HIS A 153 -6.49 -7.10 8.19
CA HIS A 153 -7.19 -6.13 7.35
C HIS A 153 -8.51 -5.70 7.98
N VAL A 154 -8.82 -4.41 7.90
CA VAL A 154 -10.08 -3.83 8.32
C VAL A 154 -10.68 -3.07 7.15
N VAL A 155 -11.88 -3.45 6.71
CA VAL A 155 -12.64 -2.76 5.67
C VAL A 155 -13.73 -1.94 6.35
N MET A 156 -13.74 -0.63 6.16
CA MET A 156 -14.81 0.25 6.63
C MET A 156 -15.65 0.70 5.45
N LEU A 157 -16.93 0.34 5.45
CA LEU A 157 -17.89 0.80 4.47
C LEU A 157 -18.53 2.10 4.94
N GLU A 158 -18.70 3.05 4.02
CA GLU A 158 -19.30 4.36 4.32
C GLU A 158 -20.28 4.76 3.23
N ALA A 159 -21.46 5.22 3.60
CA ALA A 159 -22.45 5.75 2.66
C ALA A 159 -23.24 6.88 3.33
N PRO A 160 -23.78 7.82 2.56
CA PRO A 160 -24.67 8.86 3.07
C PRO A 160 -25.91 8.29 3.79
N ASP A 161 -26.38 8.97 4.85
CA ASP A 161 -27.48 8.50 5.70
C ASP A 161 -28.80 8.31 4.92
N ASP A 162 -29.08 9.18 3.95
CA ASP A 162 -30.23 9.11 3.05
C ASP A 162 -30.20 7.83 2.20
N VAL A 163 -29.04 7.48 1.64
CA VAL A 163 -28.85 6.22 0.90
C VAL A 163 -29.07 5.00 1.80
N LEU A 164 -28.61 5.07 3.06
CA LEU A 164 -28.78 3.98 4.03
C LEU A 164 -30.24 3.81 4.49
N LEU A 165 -30.96 4.92 4.67
CA LEU A 165 -32.38 4.93 4.97
C LEU A 165 -33.19 4.27 3.85
N GLU A 166 -32.92 4.64 2.60
CA GLU A 166 -33.58 4.04 1.43
C GLU A 166 -33.30 2.53 1.34
N ARG A 167 -32.02 2.12 1.51
CA ARG A 167 -31.61 0.70 1.51
C ARG A 167 -32.29 -0.13 2.59
N ASN A 168 -32.53 0.44 3.77
CA ASN A 168 -33.23 -0.26 4.85
C ASN A 168 -34.72 -0.48 4.54
N GLN A 169 -35.37 0.48 3.87
CA GLN A 169 -36.79 0.41 3.54
C GLN A 169 -37.08 -0.63 2.44
N GLY A 170 -36.25 -0.71 1.42
CA GLY A 170 -36.42 -1.65 0.31
C GLY A 170 -35.77 -3.02 0.52
N ARG A 171 -35.27 -3.32 1.73
CA ARG A 171 -34.55 -4.57 2.03
C ARG A 171 -35.46 -5.79 1.98
N MET A 172 -35.08 -6.75 1.14
CA MET A 172 -35.71 -8.06 1.00
C MET A 172 -34.69 -9.16 1.34
N VAL A 173 -35.13 -10.28 1.89
CA VAL A 173 -34.26 -11.42 2.23
C VAL A 173 -34.88 -12.71 1.71
N ASP A 174 -34.05 -13.55 1.09
CA ASP A 174 -34.42 -14.92 0.75
C ASP A 174 -34.39 -15.79 2.01
N PRO A 175 -35.50 -16.39 2.45
CA PRO A 175 -35.55 -17.19 3.66
C PRO A 175 -34.67 -18.45 3.60
N GLN A 176 -34.41 -18.99 2.40
CA GLN A 176 -33.60 -20.20 2.19
C GLN A 176 -32.11 -19.89 2.15
N THR A 177 -31.68 -19.02 1.24
CA THR A 177 -30.26 -18.73 1.04
C THR A 177 -29.72 -17.68 2.01
N LYS A 178 -30.61 -16.96 2.70
CA LYS A 178 -30.32 -15.77 3.52
C LYS A 178 -29.68 -14.64 2.72
N ASP A 179 -29.79 -14.65 1.39
CA ASP A 179 -29.30 -13.56 0.55
C ASP A 179 -30.18 -12.33 0.66
N THR A 180 -29.55 -11.16 0.60
CA THR A 180 -30.24 -9.86 0.72
C THR A 180 -30.38 -9.21 -0.64
N TYR A 181 -31.60 -8.78 -0.95
CA TYR A 181 -32.02 -8.13 -2.19
C TYR A 181 -32.62 -6.76 -1.87
N HIS A 182 -32.80 -5.93 -2.89
CA HIS A 182 -33.46 -4.62 -2.75
C HIS A 182 -34.53 -4.47 -3.82
N GLN A 183 -35.71 -3.96 -3.44
CA GLN A 183 -36.86 -3.83 -4.35
C GLN A 183 -36.55 -3.05 -5.63
N ILE A 184 -35.66 -2.06 -5.55
CA ILE A 184 -35.33 -1.16 -6.66
C ILE A 184 -33.88 -1.36 -7.16
N LEU A 185 -32.95 -1.65 -6.25
CA LEU A 185 -31.51 -1.55 -6.53
C LEU A 185 -30.90 -2.89 -6.94
N ASN A 186 -31.52 -4.00 -6.54
CA ASN A 186 -30.96 -5.34 -6.73
C ASN A 186 -32.08 -6.39 -6.62
N TRP A 187 -32.93 -6.46 -7.64
CA TRP A 187 -33.99 -7.46 -7.75
C TRP A 187 -33.46 -8.73 -8.43
N PRO A 188 -33.78 -9.94 -7.94
CA PRO A 188 -33.33 -11.17 -8.57
C PRO A 188 -33.96 -11.34 -9.97
N SER A 189 -33.18 -11.82 -10.93
CA SER A 189 -33.67 -12.17 -12.27
C SER A 189 -34.45 -13.50 -12.31
N ASP A 190 -34.31 -14.33 -11.28
CA ASP A 190 -35.01 -15.60 -11.14
C ASP A 190 -36.36 -15.38 -10.44
N ASP A 191 -37.45 -15.65 -11.15
CA ASP A 191 -38.82 -15.49 -10.68
C ASP A 191 -39.14 -16.37 -9.46
N THR A 192 -38.47 -17.51 -9.30
CA THR A 192 -38.64 -18.38 -8.14
C THR A 192 -38.05 -17.77 -6.87
N ILE A 193 -36.93 -17.06 -7.00
CA ILE A 193 -36.31 -16.32 -5.90
C ILE A 193 -37.16 -15.08 -5.60
N ALA A 194 -37.59 -14.34 -6.63
CA ALA A 194 -38.44 -13.16 -6.49
C ALA A 194 -39.73 -13.47 -5.73
N GLY A 195 -40.41 -14.58 -6.07
CA GLY A 195 -41.67 -14.98 -5.47
C GLY A 195 -41.57 -15.42 -3.99
N ARG A 196 -40.38 -15.78 -3.50
CA ARG A 196 -40.15 -16.20 -2.10
C ARG A 196 -39.48 -15.15 -1.22
N LEU A 197 -39.11 -14.00 -1.77
CA LEU A 197 -38.49 -12.92 -1.00
C LEU A 197 -39.45 -12.41 0.08
N GLN A 198 -38.93 -12.23 1.29
CA GLN A 198 -39.67 -11.66 2.41
C GLN A 198 -39.04 -10.33 2.82
N LYS A 199 -39.84 -9.42 3.40
CA LYS A 199 -39.27 -8.23 4.05
C LYS A 199 -38.32 -8.71 5.15
N GLY A 200 -37.07 -8.28 5.09
CA GLY A 200 -36.09 -8.60 6.13
C GLY A 200 -36.48 -7.96 7.47
N ARG A 201 -35.80 -8.33 8.56
CA ARG A 201 -35.81 -7.51 9.78
C ARG A 201 -35.16 -6.16 9.45
N SER A 202 -35.97 -5.19 9.07
CA SER A 202 -35.58 -3.79 8.91
C SER A 202 -35.87 -3.04 10.20
N LEU A 203 -34.96 -2.16 10.59
CA LEU A 203 -35.16 -1.26 11.72
C LEU A 203 -36.24 -0.24 11.37
N SER A 204 -36.96 0.27 12.37
CA SER A 204 -37.76 1.48 12.16
C SER A 204 -36.84 2.65 11.77
N ASN A 205 -37.37 3.67 11.09
CA ASN A 205 -36.56 4.83 10.71
C ASN A 205 -35.93 5.52 11.93
N GLU A 206 -36.65 5.56 13.06
CA GLU A 206 -36.15 6.09 14.35
C GLU A 206 -34.97 5.26 14.87
N GLN A 207 -35.13 3.92 14.94
CA GLN A 207 -34.07 3.01 15.41
C GLN A 207 -32.84 3.05 14.50
N LEU A 208 -33.04 3.17 13.18
CA LEU A 208 -31.94 3.28 12.23
C LEU A 208 -31.19 4.59 12.43
N SER A 209 -31.91 5.70 12.60
CA SER A 209 -31.32 7.01 12.88
C SER A 209 -30.48 7.00 14.16
N GLU A 210 -30.97 6.39 15.23
CA GLU A 210 -30.22 6.21 16.48
C GLU A 210 -28.93 5.39 16.26
N GLU A 211 -28.98 4.31 15.47
CA GLU A 211 -27.79 3.52 15.15
C GLU A 211 -26.79 4.26 14.25
N LEU A 212 -27.26 5.09 13.32
CA LEU A 212 -26.42 5.95 12.48
C LEU A 212 -25.73 7.02 13.33
N GLN A 213 -26.45 7.65 14.25
CA GLN A 213 -25.88 8.61 15.21
C GLN A 213 -24.83 7.95 16.10
N HIS A 214 -25.14 6.78 16.66
CA HIS A 214 -24.16 6.05 17.46
C HIS A 214 -22.92 5.68 16.65
N HIS A 215 -23.08 5.22 15.40
CA HIS A 215 -21.96 4.92 14.52
C HIS A 215 -21.10 6.15 14.22
N SER A 216 -21.72 7.30 13.93
CA SER A 216 -20.99 8.54 13.62
C SER A 216 -20.16 9.05 14.79
N CYS A 217 -20.62 8.85 16.04
CA CYS A 217 -19.82 9.13 17.22
C CYS A 217 -18.57 8.23 17.33
N GLU A 218 -18.72 6.93 17.07
CA GLU A 218 -17.67 5.93 17.30
C GLU A 218 -16.69 5.76 16.14
N VAL A 219 -17.08 6.11 14.91
CA VAL A 219 -16.29 5.84 13.69
C VAL A 219 -14.91 6.48 13.74
N SER A 220 -14.79 7.67 14.33
CA SER A 220 -13.50 8.37 14.49
C SER A 220 -12.53 7.57 15.38
N GLY A 221 -13.04 7.03 16.49
CA GLY A 221 -12.28 6.19 17.41
C GLY A 221 -11.86 4.86 16.77
N LEU A 222 -12.76 4.23 16.01
CA LEU A 222 -12.48 3.00 15.27
C LEU A 222 -11.44 3.22 14.17
N ARG A 223 -11.55 4.32 13.41
CA ARG A 223 -10.59 4.70 12.37
C ARG A 223 -9.19 4.88 12.96
N SER A 224 -9.09 5.55 14.10
CA SER A 224 -7.82 5.72 14.81
C SER A 224 -7.27 4.38 15.33
N ALA A 225 -8.10 3.53 15.92
CA ALA A 225 -7.68 2.25 16.50
C ALA A 225 -7.09 1.28 15.47
N TYR A 226 -7.53 1.34 14.21
CA TYR A 226 -7.12 0.42 13.15
C TYR A 226 -6.41 1.10 11.96
N GLN A 227 -5.95 2.35 12.12
CA GLN A 227 -5.44 3.18 11.02
C GLN A 227 -4.39 2.51 10.11
N HIS A 228 -3.60 1.57 10.64
CA HIS A 228 -2.51 0.91 9.93
C HIS A 228 -2.96 -0.25 9.02
N VAL A 229 -4.16 -0.78 9.27
CA VAL A 229 -4.72 -1.95 8.57
C VAL A 229 -6.10 -1.64 7.97
N LEU A 230 -6.49 -0.36 7.95
CA LEU A 230 -7.82 0.09 7.55
C LEU A 230 -7.87 0.56 6.09
N LYS A 231 -8.88 0.10 5.34
CA LYS A 231 -9.29 0.70 4.06
C LYS A 231 -10.75 1.15 4.14
N VAL A 232 -10.99 2.40 3.80
CA VAL A 232 -12.34 2.97 3.67
C VAL A 232 -12.82 2.77 2.23
N ILE A 233 -14.04 2.26 2.06
CA ILE A 233 -14.67 2.03 0.75
C ILE A 233 -16.04 2.69 0.76
N SER A 234 -16.33 3.48 -0.29
CA SER A 234 -17.67 4.05 -0.47
C SER A 234 -18.66 2.93 -0.77
N GLY A 235 -19.68 2.82 0.07
CA GLY A 235 -20.82 1.94 -0.06
C GLY A 235 -21.83 2.42 -1.10
N ASP A 236 -21.67 3.62 -1.67
CA ASP A 236 -22.55 4.18 -2.71
C ASP A 236 -22.22 3.69 -4.13
N GLN A 237 -21.64 2.49 -4.22
CA GLN A 237 -21.24 1.85 -5.46
C GLN A 237 -21.98 0.52 -5.64
N SER A 238 -21.81 -0.13 -6.80
CA SER A 238 -22.37 -1.46 -7.01
C SER A 238 -21.77 -2.47 -6.02
N HIS A 239 -22.56 -3.49 -5.63
CA HIS A 239 -22.06 -4.56 -4.76
C HIS A 239 -20.86 -5.32 -5.36
N ALA A 240 -20.74 -5.34 -6.69
CA ALA A 240 -19.60 -5.95 -7.37
C ALA A 240 -18.33 -5.13 -7.17
N ASP A 241 -18.40 -3.81 -7.35
CA ASP A 241 -17.24 -2.91 -7.20
C ASP A 241 -16.74 -2.86 -5.75
N ILE A 242 -17.67 -2.75 -4.79
CA ILE A 242 -17.34 -2.80 -3.35
C ILE A 242 -16.63 -4.12 -3.03
N TYR A 243 -17.15 -5.24 -3.54
CA TYR A 243 -16.55 -6.56 -3.34
C TYR A 243 -15.14 -6.64 -3.94
N GLN A 244 -14.95 -6.21 -5.19
CA GLN A 244 -13.62 -6.24 -5.84
C GLN A 244 -12.61 -5.36 -5.10
N GLN A 245 -13.01 -4.16 -4.68
CA GLN A 245 -12.13 -3.27 -3.91
C GLN A 245 -11.73 -3.82 -2.54
N ALA A 246 -12.66 -4.51 -1.88
CA ALA A 246 -12.43 -5.17 -0.60
C ALA A 246 -11.57 -6.43 -0.77
N LEU A 247 -11.87 -7.27 -1.75
CA LEU A 247 -11.11 -8.49 -2.04
C LEU A 247 -9.67 -8.15 -2.42
N ALA A 248 -9.47 -7.20 -3.34
CA ALA A 248 -8.14 -6.75 -3.73
C ALA A 248 -7.35 -6.23 -2.53
N PHE A 249 -8.00 -5.54 -1.58
CA PHE A 249 -7.37 -5.08 -0.35
C PHE A 249 -7.02 -6.21 0.60
N VAL A 250 -7.95 -7.12 0.88
CA VAL A 250 -7.71 -8.24 1.80
C VAL A 250 -6.65 -9.22 1.25
N GLN A 251 -6.56 -9.34 -0.07
CA GLN A 251 -5.51 -10.11 -0.74
C GLN A 251 -4.17 -9.36 -0.81
N THR A 252 -4.12 -8.07 -0.43
CA THR A 252 -2.82 -7.41 -0.27
C THR A 252 -2.06 -8.09 0.85
N ARG A 253 -1.00 -8.81 0.48
CA ARG A 253 0.00 -9.21 1.45
C ARG A 253 0.63 -7.93 1.97
N HIS A 254 0.60 -7.69 3.28
CA HIS A 254 1.48 -6.70 3.91
C HIS A 254 2.91 -7.18 3.65
N ARG A 255 3.46 -6.81 2.49
CA ARG A 255 4.85 -7.08 2.17
C ARG A 255 5.64 -6.24 3.16
N SER A 256 6.25 -6.89 4.14
CA SER A 256 7.27 -6.27 4.99
C SER A 256 8.55 -5.93 4.20
N ARG A 257 8.53 -6.15 2.87
CA ARG A 257 9.61 -5.77 1.97
C ARG A 257 9.53 -4.27 1.68
N PRO A 258 10.56 -3.50 2.00
CA PRO A 258 10.66 -2.11 1.59
C PRO A 258 10.58 -2.00 0.07
N GLN A 259 9.87 -1.00 -0.44
CA GLN A 259 9.72 -0.79 -1.89
C GLN A 259 11.08 -0.37 -2.48
N ARG A 260 11.47 -0.95 -3.61
CA ARG A 260 12.75 -0.72 -4.30
C ARG A 260 12.44 -0.37 -5.74
N ILE A 261 12.18 0.91 -5.98
CA ILE A 261 11.60 1.40 -7.22
C ILE A 261 12.70 2.01 -8.08
N VAL A 262 12.74 1.69 -9.38
CA VAL A 262 13.56 2.39 -10.37
C VAL A 262 12.65 3.14 -11.34
N LEU A 263 12.92 4.43 -11.55
CA LEU A 263 12.24 5.25 -12.54
C LEU A 263 13.15 5.51 -13.75
N LEU A 264 12.76 4.95 -14.91
CA LEU A 264 13.38 5.12 -16.22
C LEU A 264 12.51 6.00 -17.12
N GLY A 265 13.09 6.61 -18.15
CA GLY A 265 12.38 7.54 -19.03
C GLY A 265 13.32 8.57 -19.67
N PRO A 266 12.91 9.24 -20.76
CA PRO A 266 13.70 10.25 -21.44
C PRO A 266 13.93 11.50 -20.56
N PRO A 267 15.01 12.29 -20.76
CA PRO A 267 15.14 13.59 -20.10
C PRO A 267 13.87 14.43 -20.33
N GLY A 268 13.32 15.05 -19.29
CA GLY A 268 12.09 15.84 -19.40
C GLY A 268 10.79 15.08 -19.05
N SER A 269 10.85 13.75 -18.90
CA SER A 269 9.67 12.93 -18.53
C SER A 269 9.16 13.09 -17.09
N GLY A 270 9.76 13.97 -16.28
CA GLY A 270 9.31 14.21 -14.90
C GLY A 270 9.77 13.19 -13.84
N LYS A 271 10.67 12.25 -14.15
CA LYS A 271 11.21 11.24 -13.20
C LYS A 271 11.55 11.79 -11.82
N SER A 272 12.31 12.88 -11.75
CA SER A 272 12.76 13.44 -10.47
C SER A 272 11.58 13.94 -9.62
N LEU A 273 10.59 14.56 -10.26
CA LEU A 273 9.38 15.01 -9.57
C LEU A 273 8.57 13.81 -9.07
N GLN A 274 8.38 12.80 -9.91
CA GLN A 274 7.66 11.58 -9.51
C GLN A 274 8.39 10.82 -8.39
N ALA A 275 9.73 10.74 -8.43
CA ALA A 275 10.54 10.16 -7.37
C ALA A 275 10.34 10.89 -6.04
N GLN A 276 10.37 12.22 -6.06
CA GLN A 276 10.12 13.04 -4.88
C GLN A 276 8.70 12.82 -4.32
N LEU A 277 7.67 12.85 -5.17
CA LEU A 277 6.28 12.62 -4.76
C LEU A 277 6.08 11.23 -4.15
N LEU A 278 6.71 10.20 -4.73
CA LEU A 278 6.70 8.83 -4.19
C LEU A 278 7.42 8.77 -2.83
N ALA A 279 8.61 9.36 -2.73
CA ALA A 279 9.38 9.41 -1.49
C ALA A 279 8.62 10.12 -0.36
N GLU A 280 7.97 11.26 -0.64
CA GLU A 280 7.19 12.00 0.34
C GLU A 280 5.94 11.25 0.81
N LYS A 281 5.20 10.64 -0.12
CA LYS A 281 3.96 9.90 0.17
C LYS A 281 4.23 8.60 0.92
N TYR A 282 5.20 7.82 0.46
CA TYR A 282 5.49 6.48 0.99
C TYR A 282 6.66 6.46 2.00
N LYS A 283 7.18 7.64 2.37
CA LYS A 283 8.31 7.81 3.31
C LYS A 283 9.57 7.05 2.89
N MET A 284 9.75 6.85 1.59
CA MET A 284 10.91 6.19 1.00
C MET A 284 12.07 7.17 0.83
N VAL A 285 13.26 6.64 0.56
CA VAL A 285 14.43 7.45 0.24
C VAL A 285 14.44 7.82 -1.25
N ASP A 286 14.47 9.11 -1.57
CA ASP A 286 14.77 9.58 -2.93
C ASP A 286 16.28 9.46 -3.21
N VAL A 287 16.65 8.60 -4.16
CA VAL A 287 18.04 8.37 -4.57
C VAL A 287 18.23 8.86 -6.00
N SER A 288 18.76 10.07 -6.13
CA SER A 288 19.18 10.63 -7.41
C SER A 288 20.67 10.37 -7.65
N CYS A 289 21.01 9.54 -8.64
CA CYS A 289 22.40 9.19 -8.94
C CYS A 289 23.27 10.45 -9.18
N GLY A 290 22.77 11.43 -9.93
CA GLY A 290 23.50 12.67 -10.19
C GLY A 290 23.69 13.57 -8.97
N ARG A 291 22.73 13.61 -8.03
CA ARG A 291 22.89 14.36 -6.77
C ARG A 291 23.85 13.62 -5.83
N LEU A 292 23.78 12.29 -5.80
CA LEU A 292 24.64 11.45 -4.98
C LEU A 292 26.11 11.62 -5.36
N LEU A 293 26.44 11.54 -6.66
CA LEU A 293 27.81 11.74 -7.15
C LEU A 293 28.35 13.13 -6.78
N ARG A 294 27.56 14.19 -6.97
CA ARG A 294 27.96 15.56 -6.57
C ARG A 294 28.16 15.71 -5.07
N SER A 295 27.30 15.08 -4.28
CA SER A 295 27.41 15.10 -2.80
C SER A 295 28.69 14.42 -2.33
N ILE A 296 29.08 13.31 -2.95
CA ILE A 296 30.30 12.58 -2.60
C ILE A 296 31.54 13.35 -3.05
N ALA A 297 31.50 13.94 -4.24
CA ALA A 297 32.59 14.75 -4.76
C ALA A 297 32.88 15.97 -3.85
N ALA A 298 31.83 16.60 -3.31
CA ALA A 298 31.94 17.68 -2.32
C ALA A 298 32.38 17.21 -0.92
N GLY A 299 32.38 15.90 -0.64
CA GLY A 299 32.62 15.33 0.69
C GLY A 299 34.10 15.14 1.06
N GLY A 300 35.04 15.35 0.13
CA GLY A 300 36.49 15.30 0.40
C GLY A 300 37.04 13.89 0.71
N SER A 301 36.35 12.82 0.33
CA SER A 301 36.89 11.46 0.41
C SER A 301 37.80 11.18 -0.80
N ALA A 302 38.70 10.20 -0.70
CA ALA A 302 39.56 9.81 -1.84
C ALA A 302 38.74 9.42 -3.09
N LEU A 303 37.60 8.76 -2.89
CA LEU A 303 36.64 8.47 -3.96
C LEU A 303 35.98 9.76 -4.51
N GLY A 304 35.66 10.70 -3.63
CA GLY A 304 35.07 11.99 -3.97
C GLY A 304 36.01 12.87 -4.79
N GLU A 305 37.27 13.00 -4.40
CA GLU A 305 38.30 13.73 -5.15
C GLU A 305 38.48 13.17 -6.55
N ASP A 306 38.51 11.85 -6.68
CA ASP A 306 38.61 11.17 -7.97
C ASP A 306 37.35 11.41 -8.83
N ILE A 307 36.14 11.31 -8.26
CA ILE A 307 34.88 11.65 -8.95
C ILE A 307 34.86 13.13 -9.38
N GLN A 308 35.39 14.03 -8.54
CA GLN A 308 35.43 15.47 -8.80
C GLN A 308 36.20 15.78 -10.10
N LEU A 309 37.29 15.06 -10.39
CA LEU A 309 38.07 15.22 -11.63
C LEU A 309 37.22 14.99 -12.89
N TYR A 310 36.34 13.99 -12.87
CA TYR A 310 35.43 13.71 -14.00
C TYR A 310 34.36 14.79 -14.12
N LEU A 311 33.80 15.24 -12.99
CA LEU A 311 32.76 16.26 -12.97
C LEU A 311 33.26 17.61 -13.47
N ASP A 312 34.45 18.04 -13.04
CA ASP A 312 35.08 19.30 -13.45
C ASP A 312 35.50 19.26 -14.93
N GLY A 313 35.92 18.09 -15.41
CA GLY A 313 36.24 17.85 -16.82
C GLY A 313 35.03 17.67 -17.74
N GLY A 314 33.80 17.63 -17.20
CA GLY A 314 32.59 17.34 -17.97
C GLY A 314 32.54 15.93 -18.56
N LEU A 315 33.36 15.01 -18.03
CA LEU A 315 33.47 13.63 -18.48
C LEU A 315 32.47 12.72 -17.75
N PRO A 316 31.97 11.67 -18.40
CA PRO A 316 31.14 10.68 -17.71
C PRO A 316 31.96 9.93 -16.65
N VAL A 317 31.42 9.81 -15.45
CA VAL A 317 32.02 9.01 -14.37
C VAL A 317 31.97 7.52 -14.77
N PRO A 318 33.07 6.76 -14.64
CA PRO A 318 33.09 5.33 -14.95
C PRO A 318 32.01 4.52 -14.23
N ASP A 319 31.39 3.58 -14.94
CA ASP A 319 30.26 2.77 -14.45
C ASP A 319 30.57 2.03 -13.13
N SER A 320 31.79 1.51 -12.98
CA SER A 320 32.23 0.82 -11.76
C SER A 320 32.23 1.72 -10.51
N LYS A 321 32.65 2.99 -10.66
CA LYS A 321 32.63 3.98 -9.57
C LYS A 321 31.21 4.40 -9.24
N VAL A 322 30.36 4.57 -10.26
CA VAL A 322 28.94 4.89 -10.06
C VAL A 322 28.23 3.77 -9.29
N LEU A 323 28.49 2.51 -9.66
CA LEU A 323 27.94 1.35 -8.98
C LEU A 323 28.40 1.29 -7.51
N GLN A 324 29.69 1.45 -7.25
CA GLN A 324 30.24 1.47 -5.89
C GLN A 324 29.55 2.52 -4.99
N VAL A 325 29.42 3.75 -5.51
CA VAL A 325 28.72 4.85 -4.84
C VAL A 325 27.25 4.50 -4.54
N LEU A 326 26.56 3.91 -5.51
CA LEU A 326 25.16 3.54 -5.37
C LEU A 326 24.99 2.42 -4.36
N GLU A 327 25.79 1.37 -4.41
CA GLU A 327 25.74 0.25 -3.45
C GLU A 327 25.95 0.73 -2.01
N GLU A 328 26.92 1.61 -1.79
CA GLU A 328 27.15 2.20 -0.46
C GLU A 328 25.92 3.00 0.02
N ARG A 329 25.31 3.79 -0.86
CA ARG A 329 24.11 4.57 -0.51
C ARG A 329 22.90 3.68 -0.23
N LEU A 330 22.67 2.67 -1.07
CA LEU A 330 21.51 1.76 -0.98
C LEU A 330 21.64 0.78 0.20
N SER A 331 22.86 0.53 0.68
CA SER A 331 23.14 -0.29 1.86
C SER A 331 22.87 0.42 3.20
N GLN A 332 22.62 1.73 3.20
CA GLN A 332 22.29 2.47 4.41
C GLN A 332 20.98 1.96 5.05
N GLU A 333 20.86 2.10 6.38
CA GLU A 333 19.73 1.59 7.15
C GLU A 333 18.39 2.19 6.71
N ASP A 334 18.40 3.45 6.29
CA ASP A 334 17.21 4.17 5.87
C ASP A 334 16.65 3.65 4.54
N CYS A 335 17.51 3.36 3.57
CA CYS A 335 17.17 2.70 2.30
C CYS A 335 16.70 1.27 2.55
N SER A 336 17.35 0.58 3.49
CA SER A 336 17.06 -0.80 3.84
C SER A 336 15.71 -0.95 4.55
N SER A 337 15.33 -0.03 5.43
CA SER A 337 14.10 -0.11 6.25
C SER A 337 12.89 0.50 5.55
N ARG A 338 13.06 1.66 4.90
CA ARG A 338 11.97 2.42 4.28
C ARG A 338 11.81 2.15 2.79
N GLY A 339 12.82 1.57 2.16
CA GLY A 339 12.88 1.42 0.72
C GLY A 339 13.39 2.69 0.04
N TRP A 340 13.51 2.64 -1.28
CA TRP A 340 14.10 3.70 -2.07
C TRP A 340 13.47 3.82 -3.45
N VAL A 341 13.52 5.04 -3.99
CA VAL A 341 13.19 5.34 -5.38
C VAL A 341 14.45 5.85 -6.05
N LEU A 342 15.01 5.05 -6.96
CA LEU A 342 16.22 5.35 -7.70
C LEU A 342 15.85 5.97 -9.04
N HIS A 343 16.48 7.10 -9.36
CA HIS A 343 16.34 7.72 -10.67
C HIS A 343 17.67 8.29 -11.19
N GLY A 344 17.80 8.33 -12.51
CA GLY A 344 19.03 8.75 -13.20
C GLY A 344 20.08 7.64 -13.34
N PHE A 345 19.74 6.41 -12.95
CA PHE A 345 20.48 5.16 -13.13
C PHE A 345 19.46 4.01 -13.18
N PRO A 346 19.68 2.93 -13.96
CA PRO A 346 20.71 2.76 -14.98
C PRO A 346 20.44 3.59 -16.24
N LYS A 347 21.51 3.89 -16.99
CA LYS A 347 21.47 4.61 -18.28
C LYS A 347 21.83 3.74 -19.48
N ASN A 348 22.49 2.61 -19.25
CA ASN A 348 22.95 1.69 -20.29
C ASN A 348 22.72 0.23 -19.85
N LEU A 349 22.94 -0.70 -20.78
CA LEU A 349 22.74 -2.13 -20.56
C LEU A 349 23.63 -2.69 -19.44
N LEU A 350 24.90 -2.28 -19.38
CA LEU A 350 25.87 -2.78 -18.41
C LEU A 350 25.46 -2.38 -16.98
N GLN A 351 25.08 -1.12 -16.79
CA GLN A 351 24.56 -0.60 -15.53
C GLN A 351 23.28 -1.33 -15.11
N ALA A 352 22.38 -1.59 -16.06
CA ALA A 352 21.12 -2.27 -15.78
C ALA A 352 21.35 -3.71 -15.30
N ARG A 353 22.22 -4.47 -15.98
CA ARG A 353 22.61 -5.82 -15.55
C ARG A 353 23.32 -5.80 -14.19
N SER A 354 24.23 -4.85 -14.00
CA SER A 354 24.96 -4.72 -12.72
C SER A 354 24.00 -4.45 -11.56
N LEU A 355 22.97 -3.62 -11.77
CA LEU A 355 21.96 -3.36 -10.74
C LEU A 355 21.11 -4.61 -10.44
N GLN A 356 20.73 -5.37 -11.47
CA GLN A 356 19.94 -6.59 -11.32
C GLN A 356 20.73 -7.70 -10.61
N GLU A 357 22.02 -7.82 -10.89
CA GLU A 357 22.92 -8.78 -10.24
C GLU A 357 23.35 -8.32 -8.83
N SER A 358 23.16 -7.04 -8.51
CA SER A 358 23.49 -6.49 -7.19
C SER A 358 22.52 -6.96 -6.11
N GLN A 359 22.90 -6.75 -4.85
CA GLN A 359 22.02 -7.00 -3.71
C GLN A 359 20.84 -6.02 -3.61
N HIS A 360 20.84 -4.99 -4.46
CA HIS A 360 19.83 -3.94 -4.51
C HIS A 360 18.96 -4.06 -5.77
N GLU A 361 18.69 -5.28 -6.24
CA GLU A 361 17.74 -5.54 -7.32
C GLU A 361 16.40 -4.82 -7.04
N PRO A 362 15.86 -4.04 -7.99
CA PRO A 362 14.58 -3.37 -7.82
C PRO A 362 13.42 -4.35 -7.84
N ASN A 363 12.40 -4.11 -7.02
CA ASN A 363 11.17 -4.90 -7.03
C ASN A 363 10.09 -4.30 -7.95
N ARG A 364 10.24 -3.04 -8.36
CA ARG A 364 9.38 -2.35 -9.32
C ARG A 364 10.22 -1.46 -10.21
N VAL A 365 9.96 -1.53 -11.52
CA VAL A 365 10.60 -0.67 -12.51
C VAL A 365 9.49 0.01 -13.32
N PHE A 366 9.60 1.32 -13.48
CA PHE A 366 8.67 2.11 -14.28
C PHE A 366 9.39 2.79 -15.43
N PHE A 367 8.88 2.62 -16.64
CA PHE A 367 9.23 3.43 -17.79
C PHE A 367 8.23 4.57 -17.93
N LEU A 368 8.67 5.79 -17.64
CA LEU A 368 7.92 7.00 -17.95
C LEU A 368 8.11 7.30 -19.44
N GLU A 369 7.06 7.07 -20.22
CA GLU A 369 7.06 7.28 -21.67
C GLU A 369 6.53 8.68 -21.96
N ALA A 370 7.36 9.52 -22.59
CA ALA A 370 6.96 10.84 -23.01
C ALA A 370 7.43 11.08 -24.44
N THR A 371 6.72 11.91 -25.18
CA THR A 371 7.11 12.34 -26.53
C THR A 371 8.32 13.29 -26.49
N ASP A 372 9.10 13.31 -27.57
CA ASP A 372 10.30 14.15 -27.63
C ASP A 372 9.93 15.64 -27.61
N GLU A 373 8.80 16.00 -28.22
CA GLU A 373 8.23 17.34 -28.23
C GLU A 373 7.90 17.82 -26.80
N VAL A 374 7.17 17.00 -26.04
CA VAL A 374 6.82 17.30 -24.64
C VAL A 374 8.08 17.40 -23.77
N CYS A 375 9.05 16.51 -23.98
CA CYS A 375 10.31 16.54 -23.25
C CYS A 375 11.13 17.81 -23.54
N LEU A 376 11.20 18.21 -24.81
CA LEU A 376 11.91 19.39 -25.27
C LEU A 376 11.28 20.66 -24.70
N GLU A 377 9.96 20.80 -24.82
CA GLU A 377 9.21 21.92 -24.26
C GLU A 377 9.45 22.04 -22.75
N ARG A 378 9.28 20.94 -22.00
CA ARG A 378 9.42 20.92 -20.54
C ARG A 378 10.82 21.30 -20.05
N ILE A 379 11.87 21.03 -20.83
CA ILE A 379 13.25 21.38 -20.44
C ILE A 379 13.59 22.80 -20.90
N THR A 380 13.30 23.15 -22.14
CA THR A 380 13.68 24.46 -22.70
C THR A 380 12.96 25.62 -22.04
N LEU A 381 11.76 25.40 -21.52
CA LEU A 381 11.00 26.39 -20.75
C LEU A 381 11.39 26.43 -19.26
N GLN A 382 12.38 25.66 -18.82
CA GLN A 382 12.94 25.77 -17.47
C GLN A 382 13.97 26.88 -17.38
N ALA A 383 13.90 27.64 -16.30
CA ALA A 383 14.93 28.56 -15.90
C ALA A 383 15.24 28.39 -14.42
N THR A 384 16.50 28.65 -14.06
CA THR A 384 16.97 28.58 -12.68
C THR A 384 17.28 29.98 -12.19
N ASP A 385 16.84 30.31 -10.98
CA ASP A 385 17.28 31.51 -10.30
C ASP A 385 18.70 31.27 -9.74
N PRO A 386 19.72 32.02 -10.17
CA PRO A 386 21.09 31.82 -9.71
C PRO A 386 21.28 32.14 -8.22
N VAL A 387 20.37 32.92 -7.61
CA VAL A 387 20.48 33.31 -6.19
C VAL A 387 19.87 32.24 -5.28
N SER A 388 18.61 31.84 -5.52
CA SER A 388 17.94 30.83 -4.70
C SER A 388 18.22 29.39 -5.10
N GLY A 389 18.73 29.16 -6.31
CA GLY A 389 18.87 27.84 -6.92
C GLY A 389 17.53 27.19 -7.30
N GLN A 390 16.40 27.88 -7.10
CA GLN A 390 15.08 27.36 -7.43
C GLN A 390 14.85 27.33 -8.94
N ARG A 391 14.12 26.31 -9.39
CA ARG A 391 13.75 26.13 -10.80
C ARG A 391 12.31 26.56 -11.02
N PHE A 392 12.12 27.35 -12.06
CA PHE A 392 10.83 27.82 -12.53
C PHE A 392 10.59 27.28 -13.94
N HIS A 393 9.32 27.10 -14.27
CA HIS A 393 8.89 26.69 -15.61
C HIS A 393 7.91 27.73 -16.12
N ALA A 394 8.16 28.28 -17.31
CA ALA A 394 7.46 29.47 -17.81
C ALA A 394 5.92 29.34 -17.79
N VAL A 395 5.40 28.13 -17.98
CA VAL A 395 3.95 27.87 -18.05
C VAL A 395 3.40 27.28 -16.75
N SER A 396 4.06 26.28 -16.18
CA SER A 396 3.47 25.46 -15.11
C SER A 396 3.85 25.91 -13.70
N ASN A 397 4.94 26.67 -13.57
CA ASN A 397 5.39 27.24 -12.30
C ASN A 397 6.16 28.54 -12.60
N PRO A 398 5.46 29.60 -13.07
CA PRO A 398 6.10 30.85 -13.43
C PRO A 398 6.71 31.51 -12.18
N ALA A 399 7.73 32.32 -12.39
CA ALA A 399 8.33 33.09 -11.30
C ALA A 399 7.27 34.04 -10.67
N PRO A 400 7.23 34.15 -9.33
CA PRO A 400 6.15 34.85 -8.65
C PRO A 400 6.26 36.39 -8.74
N THR A 401 7.45 36.94 -8.97
CA THR A 401 7.68 38.39 -9.05
C THR A 401 8.63 38.78 -10.19
N SER A 402 8.54 40.03 -10.62
CA SER A 402 9.34 40.60 -11.71
C SER A 402 10.86 40.55 -11.45
N GLU A 403 11.29 40.62 -10.19
CA GLU A 403 12.70 40.48 -9.80
C GLU A 403 13.25 39.08 -10.03
N PHE A 404 12.43 38.04 -9.88
CA PHE A 404 12.84 36.69 -10.26
C PHE A 404 12.93 36.62 -11.79
N HIS A 405 11.92 37.10 -12.51
CA HIS A 405 11.90 37.08 -13.97
C HIS A 405 13.15 37.69 -14.63
N SER A 406 13.66 38.81 -14.11
CA SER A 406 14.82 39.51 -14.70
C SER A 406 16.16 38.80 -14.49
N ARG A 407 16.25 37.89 -13.51
CA ARG A 407 17.49 37.18 -13.16
C ARG A 407 17.48 35.68 -13.49
N LEU A 408 16.35 35.16 -13.98
CA LEU A 408 16.23 33.77 -14.41
C LEU A 408 17.22 33.47 -15.54
N GLN A 409 17.97 32.38 -15.40
CA GLN A 409 18.93 31.93 -16.40
C GLN A 409 18.62 30.50 -16.84
N THR A 410 18.69 30.26 -18.15
CA THR A 410 18.67 28.91 -18.72
C THR A 410 20.06 28.31 -18.57
N ARG A 411 20.14 27.07 -18.08
CA ARG A 411 21.44 26.40 -17.96
C ARG A 411 21.92 26.00 -19.35
N PRO A 412 23.25 25.99 -19.62
CA PRO A 412 23.78 25.54 -20.90
C PRO A 412 23.29 24.14 -21.32
N GLN A 413 23.09 23.26 -20.33
CA GLN A 413 22.62 21.87 -20.51
C GLN A 413 21.14 21.74 -20.89
N ASP A 414 20.36 22.81 -20.76
CA ASP A 414 18.93 22.87 -21.04
C ASP A 414 18.65 23.50 -22.42
N GLY A 415 19.70 23.80 -23.20
CA GLY A 415 19.59 24.29 -24.57
C GLY A 415 19.06 23.22 -25.54
N THR A 416 18.31 23.66 -26.56
CA THR A 416 17.60 22.80 -27.52
C THR A 416 18.46 21.69 -28.12
N GLU A 417 19.66 22.02 -28.63
CA GLU A 417 20.55 21.04 -29.28
C GLU A 417 21.01 19.94 -28.31
N GLU A 418 21.37 20.32 -27.08
CA GLU A 418 21.85 19.41 -26.06
C GLU A 418 20.73 18.51 -25.53
N VAL A 419 19.51 19.04 -25.42
CA VAL A 419 18.32 18.27 -25.06
C VAL A 419 18.02 17.24 -26.14
N LEU A 420 18.01 17.63 -27.42
CA LEU A 420 17.80 16.71 -28.54
C LEU A 420 18.88 15.63 -28.62
N ARG A 421 20.15 15.97 -28.36
CA ARG A 421 21.24 15.00 -28.28
C ARG A 421 20.96 13.94 -27.21
N ARG A 422 20.60 14.37 -26.00
CA ARG A 422 20.31 13.47 -24.87
C ARG A 422 19.03 12.64 -25.08
N LEU A 423 18.04 13.19 -25.79
CA LEU A 423 16.85 12.43 -26.20
C LEU A 423 17.23 11.30 -27.16
N ARG A 424 17.99 11.60 -28.22
CA ARG A 424 18.48 10.57 -29.15
C ARG A 424 19.25 9.45 -28.45
N GLU A 425 20.21 9.81 -27.60
CA GLU A 425 20.99 8.82 -26.82
C GLU A 425 20.10 7.94 -25.94
N TYR A 426 19.09 8.53 -25.31
CA TYR A 426 18.13 7.75 -24.53
C TYR A 426 17.34 6.78 -25.43
N ARG A 427 16.85 7.24 -26.59
CA ARG A 427 16.06 6.40 -27.52
C ARG A 427 16.88 5.21 -28.00
N GLU A 428 18.14 5.42 -28.40
CA GLU A 428 19.07 4.37 -28.84
C GLU A 428 19.30 3.29 -27.77
N LEU A 429 19.39 3.70 -26.50
CA LEU A 429 19.65 2.78 -25.38
C LEU A 429 18.36 2.20 -24.76
N SER A 430 17.19 2.78 -25.08
CA SER A 430 15.94 2.46 -24.40
C SER A 430 15.48 1.02 -24.61
N ASP A 431 15.62 0.48 -25.82
CA ASP A 431 15.22 -0.90 -26.12
C ASP A 431 16.09 -1.91 -25.38
N ALA A 432 17.39 -1.63 -25.27
CA ALA A 432 18.31 -2.44 -24.48
C ALA A 432 17.92 -2.42 -22.98
N LEU A 433 17.54 -1.27 -22.44
CA LEU A 433 17.06 -1.16 -21.05
C LEU A 433 15.73 -1.90 -20.85
N LYS A 434 14.79 -1.79 -21.79
CA LYS A 434 13.50 -2.51 -21.77
C LYS A 434 13.72 -4.03 -21.79
N SER A 435 14.72 -4.51 -22.52
CA SER A 435 15.04 -5.95 -22.57
C SER A 435 15.51 -6.54 -21.24
N VAL A 436 16.11 -5.73 -20.36
CA VAL A 436 16.55 -6.16 -19.02
C VAL A 436 15.38 -6.23 -18.04
N TYR A 437 14.38 -5.37 -18.21
CA TYR A 437 13.22 -5.27 -17.32
C TYR A 437 11.90 -5.56 -18.07
N PRO A 438 11.65 -6.82 -18.48
CA PRO A 438 10.46 -7.18 -19.24
C PRO A 438 9.15 -6.96 -18.46
N ASP A 439 9.18 -7.12 -17.13
CA ASP A 439 8.02 -6.95 -16.24
C ASP A 439 7.81 -5.48 -15.80
N ALA A 440 8.56 -4.54 -16.39
CA ALA A 440 8.44 -3.13 -16.04
C ALA A 440 7.08 -2.55 -16.46
N ALA A 441 6.52 -1.67 -15.64
CA ALA A 441 5.30 -0.98 -15.96
C ALA A 441 5.60 0.27 -16.82
N HIS A 442 4.90 0.39 -17.94
CA HIS A 442 4.98 1.55 -18.82
C HIS A 442 3.88 2.55 -18.45
N VAL A 443 4.26 3.80 -18.21
CA VAL A 443 3.36 4.87 -17.77
C VAL A 443 3.52 6.05 -18.70
N ASP A 444 2.40 6.46 -19.31
CA ASP A 444 2.33 7.68 -20.09
C ASP A 444 2.63 8.89 -19.19
N ALA A 445 3.66 9.64 -19.58
CA ALA A 445 4.19 10.79 -18.86
C ALA A 445 3.97 12.11 -19.63
N ASP A 446 3.21 12.11 -20.73
CA ASP A 446 2.78 13.33 -21.42
C ASP A 446 1.75 14.16 -20.62
N PRO A 447 0.79 13.56 -19.87
CA PRO A 447 -0.17 14.30 -19.07
C PRO A 447 0.47 15.13 -17.94
N GLN A 448 -0.37 15.90 -17.24
CA GLN A 448 0.06 16.69 -16.08
C GLN A 448 0.65 15.81 -14.96
N PRO A 449 1.62 16.32 -14.16
CA PRO A 449 2.33 15.52 -13.16
C PRO A 449 1.44 14.75 -12.16
N ARG A 450 0.27 15.29 -11.81
CA ARG A 450 -0.67 14.64 -10.89
C ARG A 450 -1.25 13.35 -11.48
N SER A 451 -1.68 13.38 -12.74
CA SER A 451 -2.22 12.20 -13.43
C SER A 451 -1.17 11.11 -13.59
N VAL A 452 0.07 11.48 -13.90
CA VAL A 452 1.20 10.54 -13.96
C VAL A 452 1.45 9.90 -12.59
N PHE A 453 1.36 10.68 -11.51
CA PHE A 453 1.51 10.18 -10.14
C PHE A 453 0.40 9.20 -9.75
N GLU A 454 -0.85 9.50 -10.09
CA GLU A 454 -1.99 8.60 -9.87
C GLU A 454 -1.83 7.28 -10.64
N ALA A 455 -1.37 7.35 -11.89
CA ALA A 455 -1.06 6.16 -12.69
C ALA A 455 0.03 5.30 -12.03
N LEU A 456 1.13 5.91 -11.58
CA LEU A 456 2.18 5.20 -10.83
C LEU A 456 1.63 4.52 -9.58
N GLN A 457 0.78 5.20 -8.81
CA GLN A 457 0.19 4.64 -7.59
C GLN A 457 -0.68 3.42 -7.86
N SER A 458 -1.55 3.48 -8.87
CA SER A 458 -2.41 2.36 -9.24
C SER A 458 -1.60 1.10 -9.54
N ARG A 459 -0.42 1.25 -10.15
CA ARG A 459 0.49 0.16 -10.52
C ARG A 459 1.37 -0.31 -9.37
N LEU A 460 1.56 0.50 -8.33
CA LEU A 460 2.20 0.07 -7.09
C LEU A 460 1.31 -0.86 -6.26
N THR A 461 -0.02 -0.63 -6.30
CA THR A 461 -1.01 -1.41 -5.53
C THR A 461 -1.49 -2.66 -6.24
N THR A 462 -1.40 -2.72 -7.56
CA THR A 462 -1.82 -3.87 -8.36
C THR A 462 -0.63 -4.81 -8.53
N ASN A 463 -0.79 -6.11 -8.22
CA ASN A 463 0.31 -7.09 -8.27
C ASN A 463 0.90 -7.18 -9.67
#